data_AF-A0A699U4H4-F1
#
_entry.id   AF-A0A699U4H4-F1
#
_cell.length_a   1.000
_cell.length_b   1.000
_cell.length_c   1.000
_cell.angle_alpha   90.00
_cell.angle_beta   90.00
_cell.angle_gamma   90.00
#
_symmetry.space_group_name_H-M   'P 1'
#
loop_
_entity.id
_entity.type
_entity.pdbx_description
1 polymer ?
#
loop_
_entity_poly.entity_id
_entity_poly.type
_entity_poly.pdbx_seq_one_letter_code
_entity_poly.pdbx_strand_id
1 'polypeptide(L)'
;IATPVGGNEVARCVIDDLIDFNGQTSVKGYMNFFKAQQIVKARRFVNRMREEVQTSRNHIAQLNALITEIEAFEDPREVFDTLKGDDKSVENAKQIGLNELITQSKEDIEMKEAQLEAMDS
;
A
#
# COMPACT_ATOMS: atom_id res chain seq x y z
N ILE A 1 -67.23 33.57 7.02
CA ILE A 1 -66.63 32.48 7.81
C ILE A 1 -65.70 31.72 6.86
N ALA A 2 -64.38 31.83 7.05
CA ALA A 2 -63.39 30.97 6.38
C ALA A 2 -63.52 29.54 6.97
N THR A 3 -63.25 28.42 6.30
CA THR A 3 -62.11 28.07 5.43
C THR A 3 -62.43 26.74 4.72
N PRO A 4 -61.84 26.41 3.55
CA PRO A 4 -61.76 25.04 3.04
C PRO A 4 -60.56 24.32 3.67
N VAL A 5 -60.79 23.25 4.44
CA VAL A 5 -59.76 22.36 4.99
C VAL A 5 -59.71 21.12 4.10
N GLY A 6 -58.66 20.97 3.30
CA GLY A 6 -58.49 19.79 2.44
C GLY A 6 -57.17 19.72 1.69
N GLY A 7 -56.48 20.85 1.48
CA GLY A 7 -55.18 20.88 0.80
C GLY A 7 -53.96 20.52 1.65
N ASN A 8 -54.14 20.27 2.96
CA ASN A 8 -53.02 20.19 3.93
C ASN A 8 -52.55 18.76 4.23
N GLU A 9 -53.40 17.73 4.05
CA GLU A 9 -53.04 16.35 4.41
C GLU A 9 -52.17 15.66 3.36
N VAL A 10 -52.43 15.90 2.08
CA VAL A 10 -51.61 15.37 0.97
C VAL A 10 -50.22 16.01 0.98
N ALA A 11 -50.14 17.32 1.24
CA ALA A 11 -48.86 18.02 1.38
C ALA A 11 -48.05 17.50 2.56
N ARG A 12 -48.70 17.15 3.68
CA ARG A 12 -48.06 16.53 4.83
C ARG A 12 -47.54 15.12 4.54
N CYS A 13 -48.34 14.25 3.91
CA CYS A 13 -47.90 12.91 3.54
C CYS A 13 -46.71 12.95 2.57
N VAL A 14 -46.73 13.85 1.58
CA VAL A 14 -45.63 13.99 0.62
C VAL A 14 -44.34 14.45 1.31
N ILE A 15 -44.43 15.33 2.32
CA ILE A 15 -43.26 15.79 3.09
C ILE A 15 -42.73 14.67 4.00
N ASP A 16 -43.61 13.93 4.68
CA ASP A 16 -43.22 12.82 5.55
C ASP A 16 -42.58 11.68 4.74
N ASP A 17 -43.12 11.36 3.57
CA ASP A 17 -42.53 10.38 2.62
C ASP A 17 -41.17 10.84 2.08
N LEU A 18 -41.01 12.15 1.82
CA LEU A 18 -39.72 12.71 1.36
C LEU A 18 -38.65 12.67 2.46
N ILE A 19 -39.05 12.88 3.72
CA ILE A 19 -38.17 12.82 4.90
C ILE A 19 -37.77 11.37 5.19
N ASP A 20 -38.70 10.42 5.12
CA ASP A 20 -38.40 9.00 5.31
C ASP A 20 -37.51 8.48 4.17
N PHE A 21 -37.76 8.89 2.93
CA PHE A 21 -36.89 8.60 1.78
C PHE A 21 -35.48 9.18 1.98
N ASN A 22 -35.34 10.43 2.47
CA ASN A 22 -34.03 11.07 2.67
C ASN A 22 -33.27 10.49 3.88
N GLY A 23 -33.99 10.10 4.95
CA GLY A 23 -33.44 9.48 6.16
C GLY A 23 -32.95 8.04 5.96
N GLN A 24 -33.56 7.30 5.02
CA GLN A 24 -33.17 5.93 4.71
C GLN A 24 -32.04 5.83 3.67
N THR A 25 -31.87 6.82 2.78
CA THR A 25 -31.13 6.62 1.52
C THR A 25 -29.72 7.22 1.43
N SER A 26 -29.39 8.32 2.11
CA SER A 26 -28.09 8.98 1.84
C SER A 26 -26.94 8.51 2.73
N VAL A 27 -27.05 8.67 4.05
CA VAL A 27 -25.94 8.41 4.98
C VAL A 27 -25.73 6.91 5.22
N LYS A 28 -26.82 6.15 5.40
CA LYS A 28 -26.74 4.70 5.64
C LYS A 28 -26.24 3.93 4.41
N GLY A 29 -26.73 4.27 3.23
CA GLY A 29 -26.28 3.71 1.95
C GLY A 29 -24.80 4.02 1.68
N TYR A 30 -24.41 5.28 1.85
CA TYR A 30 -23.02 5.72 1.71
C TYR A 30 -22.08 5.02 2.72
N MET A 31 -22.48 4.94 3.99
CA MET A 31 -21.70 4.29 5.02
C MET A 31 -21.54 2.78 4.77
N ASN A 32 -22.59 2.12 4.25
CA ASN A 32 -22.52 0.71 3.87
C ASN A 32 -21.56 0.49 2.69
N PHE A 33 -21.60 1.37 1.67
CA PHE A 33 -20.66 1.33 0.55
C PHE A 33 -19.21 1.54 1.02
N PHE A 34 -18.97 2.53 1.88
CA PHE A 34 -17.65 2.80 2.44
C PHE A 34 -17.13 1.61 3.26
N LYS A 35 -17.95 1.00 4.11
CA LYS A 35 -17.61 -0.22 4.86
C LYS A 35 -17.31 -1.40 3.93
N ALA A 36 -18.11 -1.58 2.87
CA ALA A 36 -17.86 -2.62 1.89
C ALA A 36 -16.51 -2.43 1.18
N GLN A 37 -16.15 -1.19 0.81
CA GLN A 37 -14.84 -0.88 0.25
C GLN A 37 -13.69 -1.16 1.22
N GLN A 38 -13.84 -0.78 2.50
CA GLN A 38 -12.86 -1.08 3.54
C GLN A 38 -12.64 -2.60 3.68
N ILE A 39 -13.71 -3.39 3.69
CA ILE A 39 -13.64 -4.86 3.75
C ILE A 39 -12.91 -5.42 2.53
N VAL A 40 -13.21 -4.94 1.31
CA VAL A 40 -12.53 -5.39 0.10
C VAL A 40 -11.04 -5.06 0.15
N LYS A 41 -10.66 -3.85 0.57
CA LYS A 41 -9.26 -3.45 0.74
C LYS A 41 -8.54 -4.33 1.77
N ALA A 42 -9.17 -4.57 2.92
CA ALA A 42 -8.62 -5.45 3.95
C ALA A 42 -8.43 -6.89 3.46
N ARG A 43 -9.42 -7.45 2.75
CA ARG A 43 -9.31 -8.80 2.15
C ARG A 43 -8.17 -8.87 1.13
N ARG A 44 -8.03 -7.86 0.27
CA ARG A 44 -6.93 -7.78 -0.70
C ARG A 44 -5.57 -7.75 0.00
N PHE A 45 -5.45 -6.95 1.06
CA PHE A 45 -4.24 -6.88 1.87
C PHE A 45 -3.90 -8.25 2.49
N VAL A 46 -4.87 -8.91 3.13
CA VAL A 46 -4.68 -10.24 3.73
C VAL A 46 -4.25 -11.28 2.70
N ASN A 47 -4.84 -11.26 1.50
CA ASN A 47 -4.45 -12.18 0.43
C ASN A 47 -3.00 -11.95 -0.02
N ARG A 48 -2.60 -10.68 -0.22
CA ARG A 48 -1.21 -10.34 -0.54
C ARG A 48 -0.25 -10.81 0.55
N MET A 49 -0.58 -10.59 1.82
CA MET A 49 0.25 -11.07 2.94
C MET A 49 0.36 -12.59 2.97
N ARG A 50 -0.70 -13.32 2.60
CA ARG A 50 -0.66 -14.79 2.50
C ARG A 50 0.28 -15.25 1.37
N GLU A 51 0.23 -14.58 0.22
CA GLU A 51 1.13 -14.84 -0.91
C GLU A 51 2.60 -14.59 -0.50
N GLU A 52 2.89 -13.46 0.14
CA GLU A 52 4.23 -13.14 0.66
C GLU A 52 4.74 -14.16 1.68
N VAL A 53 3.88 -14.61 2.60
CA VAL A 53 4.21 -15.67 3.56
C VAL A 53 4.51 -16.98 2.83
N GLN A 54 3.76 -17.31 1.78
CA GLN A 54 4.00 -18.53 1.01
C GLN A 54 5.32 -18.44 0.23
N THR A 55 5.60 -17.31 -0.40
CA THR A 55 6.87 -17.04 -1.08
C THR A 55 8.05 -17.16 -0.10
N SER A 56 7.93 -16.54 1.07
CA SER A 56 8.95 -16.64 2.13
C SER A 56 9.18 -18.09 2.57
N ARG A 57 8.11 -18.88 2.75
CA ARG A 57 8.24 -20.32 3.08
C ARG A 57 8.95 -21.10 1.98
N ASN A 58 8.67 -20.81 0.72
CA ASN A 58 9.34 -21.46 -0.41
C ASN A 58 10.84 -21.13 -0.42
N HIS A 59 11.20 -19.86 -0.18
CA HIS A 59 12.62 -19.46 -0.07
C HIS A 59 13.32 -20.14 1.11
N ILE A 60 12.68 -20.23 2.28
CA ILE A 60 13.24 -20.95 3.44
C ILE A 60 13.48 -22.43 3.10
N ALA A 61 12.53 -23.08 2.41
CA ALA A 61 12.69 -24.46 1.99
C ALA A 61 13.86 -24.64 1.00
N GLN A 62 14.03 -23.70 0.06
CA GLN A 62 15.17 -23.70 -0.86
C GLN A 62 16.50 -23.49 -0.13
N LEU A 63 16.57 -22.55 0.80
CA LEU A 63 17.77 -22.31 1.61
C LEU A 63 18.13 -23.54 2.45
N ASN A 64 17.14 -24.19 3.06
CA ASN A 64 17.39 -25.41 3.82
C ASN A 64 17.93 -26.54 2.93
N ALA A 65 17.37 -26.71 1.72
CA ALA A 65 17.87 -27.69 0.76
C ALA A 65 19.32 -27.38 0.35
N LEU A 66 19.64 -26.11 0.08
CA LEU A 66 21.00 -25.68 -0.25
C LEU A 66 21.98 -25.92 0.91
N ILE A 67 21.58 -25.65 2.16
CA ILE A 67 22.40 -25.94 3.34
C ILE A 67 22.68 -27.45 3.43
N THR A 68 21.65 -28.29 3.29
CA THR A 68 21.83 -29.75 3.29
C THR A 68 22.75 -30.22 2.17
N GLU A 69 22.66 -29.61 0.99
CA GLU A 69 23.56 -29.90 -0.13
C GLU A 69 25.01 -29.51 0.20
N ILE A 70 25.23 -28.30 0.75
CA ILE A 70 26.54 -27.81 1.22
C ILE A 70 27.13 -28.74 2.30
N GLU A 71 26.31 -29.19 3.26
CA GLU A 71 26.72 -30.11 4.32
C GLU A 71 27.11 -31.50 3.79
N ALA A 72 26.60 -31.89 2.62
CA ALA A 72 26.94 -33.15 1.97
C ALA A 72 28.26 -33.10 1.18
N PHE A 73 28.87 -31.92 0.98
CA PHE A 73 30.18 -31.82 0.32
C PHE A 73 31.33 -32.24 1.25
N GLU A 74 32.37 -32.81 0.63
CA GLU A 74 33.57 -33.27 1.32
C GLU A 74 34.42 -32.11 1.87
N ASP A 75 34.40 -30.94 1.20
CA ASP A 75 34.92 -29.67 1.73
C ASP A 75 33.93 -28.50 1.51
N PRO A 76 33.07 -28.22 2.50
CA PRO A 76 32.08 -27.14 2.43
C PRO A 76 32.68 -25.71 2.36
N ARG A 77 33.96 -25.52 2.72
CA ARG A 77 34.58 -24.17 2.75
C ARG A 77 34.88 -23.63 1.37
N GLU A 78 35.32 -24.49 0.44
CA GLU A 78 35.62 -24.10 -0.94
C GLU A 78 34.39 -23.56 -1.68
N VAL A 79 33.22 -24.18 -1.45
CA VAL A 79 31.94 -23.74 -2.02
C VAL A 79 31.53 -22.38 -1.45
N PHE A 80 31.75 -22.16 -0.15
CA PHE A 80 31.41 -20.92 0.54
C PHE A 80 32.27 -19.73 0.07
N ASP A 81 33.57 -19.95 -0.12
CA ASP A 81 34.50 -18.93 -0.62
C ASP A 81 34.22 -18.56 -2.08
N THR A 82 33.83 -19.53 -2.90
CA THR A 82 33.38 -19.31 -4.30
C THR A 82 32.11 -18.47 -4.35
N LEU A 83 31.10 -18.80 -3.52
CA LEU A 83 29.82 -18.07 -3.46
C LEU A 83 30.01 -16.60 -3.02
N LYS A 84 30.92 -16.37 -2.07
CA LYS A 84 31.22 -15.05 -1.51
C LYS A 84 31.99 -14.15 -2.49
N GLY A 85 32.71 -14.75 -3.45
CA GLY A 85 33.50 -14.03 -4.45
C GLY A 85 32.65 -13.25 -5.46
N ASP A 86 31.54 -13.84 -5.92
CA ASP A 86 30.71 -13.26 -6.98
C ASP A 86 29.78 -12.14 -6.46
N ASP A 87 29.17 -12.32 -5.29
CA ASP A 87 28.12 -11.41 -4.78
C ASP A 87 28.68 -10.05 -4.31
N LYS A 88 29.90 -10.07 -3.77
CA LYS A 88 30.56 -8.86 -3.24
C LYS A 88 30.85 -7.82 -4.32
N SER A 89 31.14 -8.25 -5.54
CA SER A 89 31.44 -7.34 -6.66
C SER A 89 30.18 -6.60 -7.13
N VAL A 90 29.04 -7.31 -7.18
CA VAL A 90 27.74 -6.79 -7.61
C VAL A 90 27.15 -5.84 -6.56
N GLU A 91 27.23 -6.19 -5.28
CA GLU A 91 26.79 -5.30 -4.19
C GLU A 91 27.61 -4.02 -4.12
N ASN A 92 28.93 -4.10 -4.30
CA ASN A 92 29.78 -2.91 -4.36
C ASN A 92 29.39 -1.99 -5.51
N ALA A 93 29.11 -2.53 -6.71
CA ALA A 93 28.67 -1.73 -7.85
C ALA A 93 27.31 -1.04 -7.58
N LYS A 94 26.35 -1.75 -6.96
CA LYS A 94 25.06 -1.16 -6.56
C LYS A 94 25.23 -0.06 -5.51
N GLN A 95 26.12 -0.26 -4.55
CA GLN A 95 26.41 0.73 -3.51
C GLN A 95 27.03 1.99 -4.11
N ILE A 96 27.93 1.86 -5.08
CA ILE A 96 28.49 2.99 -5.83
C ILE A 96 27.37 3.76 -6.55
N GLY A 97 26.51 3.06 -7.30
CA GLY A 97 25.41 3.71 -8.02
C GLY A 97 24.38 4.40 -7.09
N LEU A 98 24.10 3.82 -5.92
CA LEU A 98 23.23 4.46 -4.93
C LEU A 98 23.86 5.75 -4.36
N ASN A 99 25.17 5.74 -4.10
CA ASN A 99 25.87 6.93 -3.61
C ASN A 99 25.87 8.05 -4.66
N GLU A 100 26.05 7.73 -5.93
CA GLU A 100 25.94 8.71 -7.03
C GLU A 100 24.55 9.36 -7.09
N LEU A 101 23.49 8.54 -7.00
CA LEU A 101 22.11 9.04 -6.97
C LEU A 101 21.81 9.94 -5.76
N ILE A 102 22.35 9.58 -4.59
CA ILE A 102 22.21 10.40 -3.38
C ILE A 102 22.91 11.74 -3.55
N THR A 103 24.12 11.77 -4.10
CA THR A 103 24.85 13.00 -4.38
C THR A 103 24.08 13.89 -5.34
N GLN A 104 23.63 13.34 -6.48
CA GLN A 104 22.83 14.09 -7.45
C GLN A 104 21.55 14.67 -6.83
N SER A 105 20.85 13.87 -6.02
CA SER A 105 19.61 14.31 -5.38
C SER A 105 19.84 15.44 -4.38
N LYS A 106 21.00 15.47 -3.70
CA LYS A 106 21.36 16.56 -2.78
C LYS A 106 21.63 17.86 -3.52
N GLU A 107 22.37 17.80 -4.62
CA GLU A 107 22.64 18.97 -5.47
C GLU A 107 21.34 19.57 -6.03
N ASP A 108 20.42 18.72 -6.47
CA ASP A 108 19.10 19.13 -6.95
C ASP A 108 18.25 19.82 -5.86
N ILE A 109 18.33 19.34 -4.61
CA ILE A 109 17.64 19.95 -3.47
C ILE A 109 18.24 21.33 -3.17
N GLU A 110 19.56 21.43 -3.03
CA GLU A 110 20.25 22.71 -2.77
C GLU A 110 19.89 23.76 -3.83
N MET A 111 19.87 23.38 -5.11
CA MET A 111 19.50 24.29 -6.18
C MET A 111 18.05 24.78 -6.07
N LYS A 112 17.11 23.91 -5.70
CA LYS A 112 15.70 24.26 -5.53
C LYS A 112 15.46 25.11 -4.29
N GLU A 113 16.18 24.86 -3.21
CA GLU A 113 16.15 25.68 -1.99
C GLU A 113 16.65 27.10 -2.28
N ALA A 114 17.78 27.24 -3.00
CA ALA A 114 18.29 28.53 -3.44
C ALA A 114 17.31 29.29 -4.37
N GLN A 115 16.58 28.58 -5.23
CA GLN A 115 15.54 29.19 -6.07
C GLN A 115 14.34 29.70 -5.25
N LEU A 116 13.93 28.96 -4.21
CA LEU A 116 12.86 29.38 -3.30
C LEU A 116 13.27 30.65 -2.52
N GLU A 117 14.48 30.67 -1.96
CA GLU A 117 14.99 31.85 -1.23
C GLU A 117 15.05 33.11 -2.12
N ALA A 118 15.40 32.95 -3.40
CA ALA A 118 15.42 34.04 -4.37
C ALA A 118 14.02 34.52 -4.80
N MET A 119 12.97 33.69 -4.64
CA MET A 119 11.58 34.08 -4.91
C MET A 119 10.91 34.77 -3.71
N ASP A 120 11.37 34.48 -2.50
CA ASP A 120 10.86 35.07 -1.25
C ASP A 120 11.56 36.39 -0.87
N SER A 121 12.56 36.83 -1.65
CA SER A 121 13.32 38.09 -1.51
C SER A 121 12.84 39.19 -2.46
#